data_AF-X0UT60-F1
#
_entry.id   AF-X0UT60-F1
#
_cell.length_a   1.000
_cell.length_b   1.000
_cell.length_c   1.000
_cell.angle_alpha   90.00
_cell.angle_beta   90.00
_cell.angle_gamma   90.00
#
_symmetry.space_group_name_H-M   'P 1'
#
loop_
_entity.id
_entity.type
_entity.pdbx_description
1 polymer ?
#
loop_
_entity_poly.entity_id
_entity_poly.type
_entity_poly.pdbx_seq_one_letter_code
_entity_poly.pdbx_strand_id
1 'polypeptide(L)' 'MNSFLAELKGRQGELYHLQTRTLPVTFRSGKLESIKSKELEGVALRVIDDGRVGFATTT' A
#
# COMPACT_ATOMS: atom_id res chain seq x y z
N MET A 1 22.50 -0.82 -13.71
CA MET A 1 22.11 -0.59 -12.30
C MET A 1 21.52 0.82 -12.22
N ASN A 2 20.23 0.99 -11.92
CA ASN A 2 19.59 2.31 -11.84
C ASN A 2 20.33 3.20 -10.83
N SER A 3 20.66 4.43 -11.22
CA SER A 3 21.41 5.41 -10.40
C SER A 3 20.79 5.63 -9.02
N PHE A 4 19.47 5.65 -8.94
CA PHE A 4 18.73 5.77 -7.68
C PHE A 4 19.00 4.62 -6.69
N LEU A 5 19.11 3.37 -7.16
CA LEU A 5 19.40 2.24 -6.27
C LEU A 5 20.86 2.25 -5.78
N ALA A 6 21.77 2.84 -6.56
CA ALA A 6 23.15 3.04 -6.14
C ALA A 6 23.25 4.14 -5.07
N GLU A 7 22.42 5.18 -5.16
CA GLU A 7 22.29 6.19 -4.10
C GLU A 7 21.76 5.59 -2.80
N LEU A 8 20.87 4.60 -2.85
CA LEU A 8 20.33 3.96 -1.64
C LEU A 8 21.28 2.97 -0.94
N LYS A 9 22.50 2.78 -1.47
CA LYS A 9 23.46 1.80 -0.94
C LYS A 9 23.90 2.15 0.49
N GLY A 10 23.74 1.20 1.41
CA GLY A 10 24.07 1.37 2.82
C GLY A 10 22.94 1.92 3.69
N ARG A 11 21.78 2.27 3.09
CA ARG A 11 20.58 2.71 3.82
C ARG A 11 19.67 1.51 4.13
N GLN A 12 18.88 1.63 5.19
CA GLN A 12 17.83 0.65 5.49
C GLN A 12 16.62 0.94 4.60
N GLY A 13 16.02 -0.12 4.06
CA GLY A 13 14.85 0.00 3.19
C GLY A 13 13.85 -1.10 3.47
N GLU A 14 12.57 -0.77 3.39
CA GLU A 14 11.46 -1.70 3.57
C GLU A 14 10.46 -1.51 2.44
N LEU A 15 10.04 -2.64 1.87
CA LEU A 15 8.99 -2.69 0.86
C LEU A 15 7.74 -3.33 1.47
N TYR A 16 6.63 -2.62 1.40
CA TYR A 16 5.33 -3.10 1.83
C TYR A 16 4.49 -3.37 0.59
N HIS A 17 3.91 -4.57 0.52
CA HIS A 17 2.86 -4.90 -0.45
C HIS A 17 1.56 -5.10 0.30
N LEU A 18 0.50 -4.45 -0.18
CA LEU A 18 -0.85 -4.58 0.33
C LEU A 18 -1.73 -5.13 -0.78
N GLN A 19 -2.42 -6.23 -0.50
CA GLN A 19 -3.46 -6.75 -1.36
C GLN A 19 -4.69 -7.05 -0.51
N THR A 20 -5.81 -6.41 -0.83
CA THR A 20 -7.05 -6.55 -0.06
C THR A 20 -8.23 -6.75 -1.00
N ARG A 21 -9.12 -7.67 -0.61
CA ARG A 21 -10.42 -7.87 -1.25
C ARG A 21 -11.51 -7.74 -0.20
N THR A 22 -12.48 -6.86 -0.45
CA THR A 22 -13.61 -6.61 0.45
C THR A 22 -14.93 -6.75 -0.28
N LEU A 23 -15.88 -7.47 0.32
CA LEU A 23 -17.25 -7.59 -0.15
C LEU A 23 -18.20 -6.91 0.84
N PRO A 24 -18.31 -5.56 0.83
CA PRO A 24 -19.26 -4.88 1.69
C PRO A 24 -20.69 -5.23 1.29
N VAL A 25 -21.50 -5.55 2.30
CA VAL A 25 -22.93 -5.83 2.17
C VAL A 25 -23.71 -4.81 2.99
N THR A 26 -24.61 -4.09 2.33
CA THR A 26 -25.46 -3.08 2.97
C THR A 26 -26.91 -3.52 2.93
N PHE A 27 -27.58 -3.45 4.08
CA PHE A 27 -29.01 -3.67 4.22
C PHE A 27 -29.71 -2.35 4.58
N ARG A 28 -30.91 -2.13 4.03
CA ARG A 28 -31.79 -1.01 4.40
C ARG A 28 -33.21 -1.53 4.59
N SER A 29 -33.83 -1.19 5.71
CA SER A 29 -35.20 -1.61 6.05
C SER A 29 -35.40 -3.13 5.97
N GLY A 30 -34.42 -3.90 6.42
CA GLY A 30 -34.45 -5.37 6.42
C GLY A 30 -34.27 -6.02 5.04
N LYS A 31 -34.01 -5.24 3.99
CA LYS A 31 -33.75 -5.73 2.63
C LYS A 31 -32.31 -5.47 2.23
N LEU A 32 -31.77 -6.38 1.43
CA LEU A 32 -30.46 -6.19 0.80
C LEU A 32 -30.54 -4.97 -0.13
N GLU A 33 -29.71 -3.96 0.15
CA GLU A 33 -29.64 -2.73 -0.65
C GLU A 33 -28.48 -2.78 -1.63
N SER A 34 -27.30 -3.25 -1.19
CA SER A 34 -26.10 -3.27 -2.03
C SER A 34 -25.13 -4.37 -1.63
N ILE A 35 -24.54 -5.00 -2.64
CA ILE A 35 -23.30 -5.77 -2.52
C ILE A 35 -22.31 -5.12 -3.48
N LYS A 36 -21.11 -4.80 -3.02
CA LYS A 36 -20.03 -4.31 -3.89
C LYS A 36 -18.83 -5.24 -3.80
N SER A 37 -17.99 -5.23 -4.83
CA SER A 37 -16.64 -5.77 -4.75
C SER A 37 -15.67 -4.60 -4.73
N LYS A 38 -14.77 -4.58 -3.75
CA LYS A 38 -13.67 -3.62 -3.69
C LYS A 38 -12.37 -4.40 -3.60
N GLU A 39 -11.49 -4.12 -4.55
CA GLU A 39 -10.13 -4.65 -4.59
C GLU A 39 -9.17 -3.47 -4.46
N LEU A 40 -8.14 -3.67 -3.65
CA LEU A 40 -7.09 -2.69 -3.40
C LEU A 40 -5.76 -3.43 -3.52
N GLU A 41 -4.87 -2.92 -4.36
CA GLU A 41 -3.50 -3.37 -4.43
C GLU A 41 -2.60 -2.16 -4.34
N GLY A 42 -1.54 -2.25 -3.56
CA GLY A 42 -0.63 -1.13 -3.38
C GLY A 42 0.73 -1.57 -2.95
N VAL A 43 1.71 -0.73 -3.27
CA VAL A 43 3.10 -0.90 -2.87
C VAL A 43 3.57 0.39 -2.22
N ALA A 44 4.22 0.27 -1.07
CA ALA A 44 4.89 1.37 -0.41
C ALA A 44 6.36 1.06 -0.15
N LEU A 45 7.22 2.04 -0.34
CA LEU A 45 8.64 1.98 -0.06
C LEU A 45 8.96 2.96 1.06
N ARG A 46 9.65 2.47 2.10
CA ARG A 46 10.23 3.28 3.16
C ARG A 46 11.75 3.17 3.10
N VAL A 47 12.46 4.30 3.11
CA VAL A 47 13.92 4.37 3.23
C VAL A 47 14.26 5.09 4.53
N ILE A 48 15.15 4.51 5.32
CA ILE A 48 15.58 5.03 6.61
C ILE A 48 17.09 5.31 6.54
N ASP A 49 17.45 6.56 6.82
CA ASP A 49 18.83 7.04 6.77
C ASP A 49 19.07 8.04 7.91
N ASP A 50 19.92 7.66 8.88
CA ASP A 50 20.32 8.53 10.00
C ASP A 50 19.12 9.17 10.73
N GLY A 51 18.13 8.35 11.10
CA GLY A 51 16.89 8.79 11.76
C GLY A 51 15.90 9.54 10.87
N ARG A 52 16.21 9.79 9.60
CA ARG A 52 15.29 10.38 8.60
C ARG A 52 14.56 9.29 7.83
N VAL A 53 13.32 9.58 7.43
CA VAL A 53 12.47 8.64 6.69
C VAL A 53 12.00 9.27 5.38
N GLY A 54 12.32 8.62 4.26
CA GLY A 54 11.68 8.85 2.97
C GLY A 54 10.58 7.82 2.73
N PHE A 55 9.42 8.26 2.24
CA PHE A 55 8.27 7.40 2.01
C PHE A 55 7.62 7.71 0.66
N ALA A 56 7.32 6.67 -0.12
CA ALA A 56 6.58 6.77 -1.37
C ALA A 56 5.62 5.57 -1.50
N THR A 57 4.48 5.78 -2.15
CA THR A 57 3.45 4.74 -2.32
C THR A 57 2.74 4.86 -3.66
N THR A 58 2.26 3.73 -4.17
CA THR A 58 1.34 3.65 -5.31
C THR A 58 0.20 2.69 -4.96
N THR A 59 -0.99 2.97 -5.48
CA THR A 59 -2.23 2.20 -5.26
C THR A 59 -2.98 2.06 -6.57
#